data_AF-A0A960E473-F1
#
_entry.id   AF-A0A960E473-F1
#
_cell.length_a   1.000
_cell.length_b   1.000
_cell.length_c   1.000
_cell.angle_alpha   90.00
_cell.angle_beta   90.00
_cell.angle_gamma   90.00
#
_symmetry.space_group_name_H-M   'P 1'
#
loop_
_entity.id
_entity.type
_entity.pdbx_description
1 polymer ?
#
loop_
_entity_poly.entity_id
_entity_poly.type
_entity_poly.pdbx_seq_one_letter_code
_entity_poly.pdbx_strand_id
1 'polypeptide(L)'
;MSTSFLDLVAERVVVYDGATGTWLQTQNLTLDDYGGEALEGCTDYLGITRPDVVAALHTAYFEVGADVVETNTFGAFGVPLGEYDLTDRAHEIALANARIAREVADGFATPDRPRFVAGSLGPGTKSPSLGQIRFAELRDHYQVAAEGLLEGGVDLFIL
;
A
#
# COMPACT_ATOMS: atom_id res chain seq x y z
N MET A 1 -26.14 0.60 -10.15
CA MET A 1 -24.76 0.42 -10.65
C MET A 1 -23.84 0.85 -9.53
N SER A 2 -22.75 0.12 -9.26
CA SER A 2 -21.75 0.58 -8.31
C SER A 2 -21.08 1.84 -8.87
N THR A 3 -20.94 2.90 -8.07
CA THR A 3 -20.26 4.13 -8.47
C THR A 3 -18.77 3.84 -8.63
N SER A 4 -18.20 4.11 -9.81
CA SER A 4 -16.76 3.94 -10.03
C SER A 4 -15.98 5.10 -9.42
N PHE A 5 -14.67 4.91 -9.22
CA PHE A 5 -13.77 5.99 -8.79
C PHE A 5 -13.84 7.21 -9.73
N LEU A 6 -13.87 6.97 -11.05
CA LEU A 6 -13.93 8.06 -12.05
C LEU A 6 -15.26 8.81 -12.01
N ASP A 7 -16.37 8.12 -11.71
CA ASP A 7 -17.66 8.79 -11.51
C ASP A 7 -17.60 9.72 -10.29
N LEU A 8 -16.99 9.27 -9.19
CA LEU A 8 -16.84 10.08 -7.98
C LEU A 8 -15.99 11.33 -8.23
N VAL A 9 -14.86 11.19 -8.94
CA VAL A 9 -13.97 12.30 -9.33
C VAL A 9 -14.70 13.33 -10.20
N ALA A 10 -15.61 12.89 -11.07
CA ALA A 10 -16.37 13.79 -11.93
C ALA A 10 -17.45 14.57 -11.17
N GLU A 11 -17.96 14.02 -10.07
CA GLU A 11 -19.04 14.60 -9.27
C GLU A 11 -18.54 15.58 -8.20
N ARG A 12 -17.42 15.27 -7.53
CA ARG A 12 -16.90 16.08 -6.43
C ARG A 12 -15.41 15.90 -6.20
N VAL A 13 -14.87 16.73 -5.30
CA VAL A 13 -13.52 16.54 -4.77
C VAL A 13 -13.45 15.22 -4.00
N VAL A 14 -12.48 14.39 -4.36
CA VAL A 14 -12.14 13.13 -3.68
C VAL A 14 -11.03 13.39 -2.68
N VAL A 15 -11.21 12.92 -1.45
CA VAL A 15 -10.25 13.09 -0.37
C VAL A 15 -9.48 11.79 -0.16
N TYR A 16 -8.16 11.85 -0.35
CA TYR A 16 -7.26 10.76 0.01
C TYR A 16 -6.92 10.81 1.49
N ASP A 17 -6.38 9.71 1.99
CA ASP A 17 -5.79 9.63 3.32
C ASP A 17 -4.50 10.46 3.45
N GLY A 18 -3.83 10.29 4.58
CA GLY A 18 -2.61 11.01 4.92
C GLY A 18 -1.39 10.10 5.01
N ALA A 19 -0.31 10.62 5.60
CA ALA A 19 0.96 9.93 5.63
C ALA A 19 0.99 8.70 6.57
N THR A 20 1.11 7.52 5.96
CA THR A 20 1.32 6.22 6.63
C THR A 20 2.52 6.24 7.57
N GLY A 21 3.70 6.68 7.11
CA GLY A 21 4.91 6.66 7.92
C GLY A 21 4.80 7.48 9.22
N THR A 22 4.20 8.68 9.15
CA THR A 22 3.99 9.49 10.36
C THR A 22 2.99 8.87 11.31
N TRP A 23 1.96 8.19 10.79
CA TRP A 23 0.98 7.50 11.62
C TRP A 23 1.63 6.30 12.32
N LEU A 24 2.43 5.49 11.61
CA LEU A 24 3.14 4.34 12.17
C LEU A 24 4.14 4.74 13.28
N GLN A 25 4.81 5.88 13.15
CA GLN A 25 5.69 6.41 14.20
C GLN A 25 4.98 6.66 15.53
N THR A 26 3.66 6.89 15.52
CA THR A 26 2.86 7.08 16.75
C THR A 26 2.44 5.77 17.43
N GLN A 27 2.66 4.63 16.78
CA GLN A 27 2.21 3.32 17.27
C GLN A 27 3.20 2.64 18.24
N ASN A 28 4.37 3.24 18.48
CA ASN A 28 5.42 2.68 19.33
C ASN A 28 5.83 1.24 18.96
N LEU A 29 5.93 0.96 17.66
CA LEU A 29 6.35 -0.35 17.14
C LEU A 29 7.77 -0.70 17.61
N THR A 30 7.95 -1.96 17.96
CA THR A 30 9.21 -2.56 18.38
C THR A 30 9.85 -3.35 17.23
N LEU A 31 11.11 -3.77 17.39
CA LEU A 31 11.80 -4.59 16.38
C LEU A 31 11.04 -5.90 16.08
N ASP A 32 10.44 -6.51 17.10
CA ASP A 32 9.68 -7.76 16.94
C ASP A 32 8.44 -7.54 16.05
N ASP A 33 7.85 -6.35 16.08
CA ASP A 33 6.70 -6.00 15.24
C ASP A 33 7.05 -5.98 13.75
N TYR A 34 8.29 -5.63 13.41
CA TYR A 34 8.80 -5.70 12.04
C TYR A 34 9.27 -7.11 11.64
N GLY A 35 9.31 -8.06 12.57
CA GLY A 35 9.86 -9.41 12.33
C GLY A 35 11.34 -9.55 12.68
N GLY A 36 11.89 -8.62 13.48
CA GLY A 36 13.25 -8.66 14.00
C GLY A 36 14.14 -7.51 13.50
N GLU A 37 15.34 -7.40 14.07
CA GLU A 37 16.30 -6.31 13.80
C GLU A 37 16.65 -6.16 12.31
N ALA A 38 16.74 -7.27 11.57
CA ALA A 38 17.06 -7.25 10.13
C ALA A 38 15.98 -6.60 9.27
N LEU A 39 14.75 -6.45 9.79
CA LEU A 39 13.60 -5.91 9.07
C LEU A 39 13.16 -4.54 9.63
N GLU A 40 13.95 -3.95 10.52
CA GLU A 40 13.66 -2.65 11.11
C GLU A 40 13.42 -1.60 10.01
N GLY A 41 12.29 -0.89 10.09
CA GLY A 41 11.94 0.15 9.13
C GLY A 41 11.32 -0.37 7.82
N CYS A 42 11.22 -1.69 7.60
CA CYS A 42 10.48 -2.26 6.48
C CYS A 42 8.96 -2.18 6.75
N THR A 43 8.39 -0.98 6.64
CA THR A 43 6.98 -0.74 6.96
C THR A 43 6.03 -1.55 6.09
N ASP A 44 6.38 -1.82 4.84
CA ASP A 44 5.59 -2.64 3.93
C ASP A 44 5.34 -4.06 4.48
N TYR A 45 6.32 -4.61 5.21
CA TYR A 45 6.23 -5.95 5.79
C TYR A 45 5.27 -6.03 7.00
N LEU A 46 4.85 -4.89 7.56
CA LEU A 46 3.84 -4.86 8.62
C LEU A 46 2.49 -5.43 8.17
N GLY A 47 2.18 -5.45 6.87
CA GLY A 47 1.01 -6.18 6.36
C GLY A 47 1.06 -7.70 6.61
N ILE A 48 2.25 -8.25 6.85
CA ILE A 48 2.44 -9.67 7.18
C ILE A 48 2.52 -9.87 8.71
N THR A 49 3.33 -9.07 9.40
CA THR A 49 3.62 -9.28 10.82
C THR A 49 2.60 -8.64 11.76
N ARG A 50 2.03 -7.50 11.36
CA ARG A 50 1.09 -6.69 12.14
C ARG A 50 -0.08 -6.20 11.28
N PRO A 51 -0.86 -7.12 10.69
CA PRO A 51 -2.01 -6.75 9.87
C PRO A 51 -3.05 -5.92 10.65
N ASP A 52 -3.11 -6.09 11.97
CA ASP A 52 -3.93 -5.29 12.87
C ASP A 52 -3.54 -3.80 12.89
N VAL A 53 -2.25 -3.49 12.79
CA VAL A 53 -1.74 -2.11 12.75
C VAL A 53 -2.07 -1.46 11.41
N VAL A 54 -1.88 -2.19 10.30
CA VAL A 54 -2.21 -1.71 8.96
C VAL A 54 -3.73 -1.51 8.81
N ALA A 55 -4.55 -2.41 9.37
CA ALA A 55 -6.00 -2.23 9.40
C ALA A 55 -6.41 -0.99 10.22
N ALA A 56 -5.77 -0.77 11.37
CA ALA A 56 -6.03 0.40 12.22
C ALA A 56 -5.65 1.72 11.53
N LEU A 57 -4.57 1.75 10.74
CA LEU A 57 -4.18 2.88 9.91
C LEU A 57 -5.31 3.27 8.93
N HIS A 58 -5.79 2.32 8.12
CA HIS A 58 -6.84 2.61 7.14
C HIS A 58 -8.16 2.98 7.84
N THR A 59 -8.48 2.31 8.94
CA THR A 59 -9.66 2.60 9.77
C THR A 59 -9.64 4.04 10.23
N ALA A 60 -8.51 4.50 10.81
CA ALA A 60 -8.38 5.87 11.31
C ALA A 60 -8.64 6.92 10.22
N TYR A 61 -8.21 6.68 8.98
CA TYR A 61 -8.45 7.60 7.87
C TYR A 61 -9.90 7.56 7.35
N PHE A 62 -10.54 6.39 7.29
CA PHE A 62 -11.95 6.31 6.92
C PHE A 62 -12.88 6.91 7.99
N GLU A 63 -12.55 6.79 9.28
CA GLU A 63 -13.30 7.40 10.39
C GLU A 63 -13.33 8.93 10.30
N VAL A 64 -12.23 9.55 9.87
CA VAL A 64 -12.16 11.01 9.66
C VAL A 64 -12.67 11.45 8.29
N GLY A 65 -13.17 10.50 7.48
CA GLY A 65 -13.91 10.79 6.26
C GLY A 65 -13.09 10.80 4.98
N ALA A 66 -11.92 10.15 4.93
CA ALA A 66 -11.25 9.87 3.66
C ALA A 66 -12.19 9.08 2.72
N ASP A 67 -12.07 9.29 1.42
CA ASP A 67 -12.78 8.55 0.37
C ASP A 67 -11.92 7.41 -0.20
N VAL A 68 -10.61 7.62 -0.23
CA VAL A 68 -9.61 6.67 -0.74
C VAL A 68 -8.54 6.49 0.33
N VAL A 69 -8.07 5.26 0.52
CA VAL A 69 -6.83 4.97 1.24
C VAL A 69 -5.76 4.43 0.31
N GLU A 70 -4.51 4.77 0.55
CA GLU A 70 -3.37 4.16 -0.10
C GLU A 70 -2.98 2.87 0.61
N THR A 71 -2.67 1.81 -0.13
CA THR A 71 -2.10 0.59 0.44
C THR A 71 -0.74 0.88 1.07
N ASN A 72 -0.39 0.18 2.16
CA ASN A 72 0.93 0.25 2.78
C ASN A 72 1.97 -0.54 1.95
N THR A 73 2.21 -0.08 0.72
CA THR A 73 3.03 -0.79 -0.29
C THR A 73 3.99 0.13 -1.06
N PHE A 74 4.27 1.32 -0.53
CA PHE A 74 5.15 2.30 -1.18
C PHE A 74 6.53 1.71 -1.57
N GLY A 75 7.07 0.81 -0.73
CA GLY A 75 8.32 0.09 -0.94
C GLY A 75 8.16 -1.40 -1.23
N ALA A 76 6.94 -1.92 -1.44
CA ALA A 76 6.66 -3.36 -1.53
C ALA A 76 7.05 -4.01 -2.87
N PHE A 77 8.23 -3.69 -3.42
CA PHE A 77 8.71 -4.26 -4.68
C PHE A 77 10.23 -4.36 -4.72
N GLY A 78 10.73 -5.30 -5.54
CA GLY A 78 12.08 -5.31 -6.11
C GLY A 78 13.21 -4.76 -5.24
N VAL A 79 13.61 -3.52 -5.56
CA VAL A 79 14.80 -2.86 -5.02
C VAL A 79 14.68 -2.52 -3.54
N PRO A 80 13.64 -1.78 -3.07
CA PRO A 80 13.49 -1.55 -1.63
C PRO A 80 13.41 -2.83 -0.79
N LEU A 81 12.65 -3.84 -1.23
CA LEU A 81 12.58 -5.12 -0.51
C LEU A 81 13.91 -5.89 -0.54
N GLY A 82 14.76 -5.64 -1.55
CA GLY A 82 16.10 -6.21 -1.62
C GLY A 82 17.05 -5.69 -0.54
N GLU A 83 16.79 -4.53 0.06
CA GLU A 83 17.55 -4.02 1.21
C GLU A 83 17.28 -4.86 2.48
N TYR A 84 16.23 -5.69 2.45
CA TYR A 84 15.76 -6.55 3.55
C TYR A 84 15.80 -8.05 3.21
N ASP A 85 16.41 -8.44 2.07
CA ASP A 85 16.38 -9.82 1.54
C ASP A 85 14.96 -10.38 1.30
N LEU A 86 13.99 -9.51 0.94
CA LEU A 86 12.57 -9.84 0.74
C LEU A 86 12.10 -9.74 -0.72
N THR A 87 12.99 -9.59 -1.70
CA THR A 87 12.61 -9.39 -3.11
C THR A 87 11.64 -10.46 -3.63
N ASP A 88 11.86 -11.73 -3.29
CA ASP A 88 11.02 -12.86 -3.73
C ASP A 88 9.62 -12.86 -3.10
N ARG A 89 9.37 -11.99 -2.11
CA ARG A 89 8.09 -11.87 -1.40
C ARG A 89 7.29 -10.63 -1.81
N ALA A 90 7.75 -9.87 -2.81
CA ALA A 90 7.07 -8.66 -3.28
C ALA A 90 5.58 -8.87 -3.57
N HIS A 91 5.24 -9.93 -4.30
CA HIS A 91 3.84 -10.26 -4.61
C HIS A 91 3.01 -10.54 -3.35
N GLU A 92 3.54 -11.36 -2.44
CA GLU A 92 2.87 -11.75 -1.19
C GLU A 92 2.61 -10.52 -0.30
N ILE A 93 3.61 -9.65 -0.15
CA ILE A 93 3.53 -8.45 0.67
C ILE A 93 2.53 -7.46 0.06
N ALA A 94 2.59 -7.24 -1.25
CA ALA A 94 1.66 -6.37 -1.96
C ALA A 94 0.22 -6.86 -1.83
N LEU A 95 -0.01 -8.16 -2.04
CA LEU A 95 -1.31 -8.80 -1.90
C LEU A 95 -1.88 -8.67 -0.48
N ALA A 96 -1.07 -8.94 0.54
CA ALA A 96 -1.51 -8.88 1.93
C ALA A 96 -1.97 -7.45 2.31
N ASN A 97 -1.16 -6.44 1.99
CA ASN A 97 -1.51 -5.05 2.27
C ASN A 97 -2.75 -4.58 1.49
N ALA A 98 -2.89 -4.99 0.22
CA ALA A 98 -4.08 -4.68 -0.57
C ALA A 98 -5.36 -5.31 0.00
N ARG A 99 -5.30 -6.57 0.43
CA ARG A 99 -6.45 -7.24 1.08
C ARG A 99 -6.86 -6.54 2.37
N ILE A 100 -5.91 -6.16 3.21
CA ILE A 100 -6.20 -5.42 4.44
C ILE A 100 -6.93 -4.10 4.12
N ALA A 101 -6.40 -3.31 3.18
CA ALA A 101 -7.03 -2.06 2.78
C ALA A 101 -8.45 -2.27 2.21
N ARG A 102 -8.63 -3.31 1.37
CA ARG A 102 -9.92 -3.67 0.77
C ARG A 102 -10.95 -4.08 1.82
N GLU A 103 -10.57 -4.94 2.75
CA GLU A 103 -11.43 -5.38 3.85
C GLU A 103 -11.91 -4.20 4.71
N VAL A 104 -11.01 -3.27 5.06
CA VAL A 104 -11.39 -2.08 5.81
C VAL A 104 -12.29 -1.17 4.95
N ALA A 105 -11.94 -0.92 3.70
CA ALA A 105 -12.74 -0.08 2.80
C ALA A 105 -14.17 -0.63 2.63
N ASP A 106 -14.33 -1.95 2.46
CA ASP A 106 -15.63 -2.61 2.37
C ASP A 106 -16.45 -2.45 3.66
N GLY A 107 -15.80 -2.52 4.83
CA GLY A 107 -16.45 -2.30 6.12
C GLY A 107 -16.97 -0.87 6.33
N PHE A 108 -16.35 0.12 5.68
CA PHE A 108 -16.75 1.54 5.76
C PHE A 108 -17.63 2.01 4.59
N ALA A 109 -17.77 1.20 3.54
CA ALA A 109 -18.55 1.55 2.37
C ALA A 109 -20.05 1.51 2.65
N THR A 110 -20.77 2.52 2.16
CA THR A 110 -22.24 2.51 2.11
C THR A 110 -22.70 2.73 0.66
N PRO A 111 -23.96 2.43 0.32
CA PRO A 111 -24.48 2.67 -1.03
C PRO A 111 -24.29 4.11 -1.51
N ASP A 112 -24.38 5.08 -0.59
CA ASP A 112 -24.24 6.51 -0.90
C ASP A 112 -22.80 7.01 -0.76
N ARG A 113 -21.92 6.23 -0.12
CA ARG A 113 -20.54 6.61 0.15
C ARG A 113 -19.60 5.41 -0.06
N PRO A 114 -19.23 5.10 -1.31
CA PRO A 114 -18.24 4.09 -1.60
C PRO A 114 -16.87 4.48 -1.01
N ARG A 115 -16.04 3.47 -0.71
CA ARG A 115 -14.65 3.60 -0.29
C ARG A 115 -13.74 2.90 -1.29
N PHE A 116 -12.66 3.58 -1.63
CA PHE A 116 -11.73 3.13 -2.65
C PHE A 116 -10.36 2.82 -2.06
N VAL A 117 -9.64 1.91 -2.71
CA VAL A 117 -8.28 1.52 -2.35
C VAL A 117 -7.35 1.83 -3.51
N ALA A 118 -6.36 2.67 -3.27
CA ALA A 118 -5.30 2.97 -4.23
C ALA A 118 -4.07 2.11 -3.93
N GLY A 119 -3.66 1.28 -4.90
CA GLY A 119 -2.42 0.52 -4.88
C GLY A 119 -1.22 1.44 -5.03
N SER A 120 -0.52 1.72 -3.92
CA SER A 120 0.65 2.59 -3.89
C SER A 120 1.89 1.85 -4.39
N LEU A 121 2.57 2.43 -5.38
CA LEU A 121 3.84 1.94 -5.93
C LEU A 121 4.83 3.10 -5.98
N GLY A 122 5.65 3.23 -4.93
CA GLY A 122 6.63 4.30 -4.82
C GLY A 122 7.79 4.16 -5.80
N PRO A 123 8.66 5.19 -5.93
CA PRO A 123 9.69 5.26 -6.96
C PRO A 123 10.88 4.30 -6.74
N GLY A 124 11.02 3.74 -5.53
CA GLY A 124 12.18 2.96 -5.10
C GLY A 124 13.45 3.81 -4.88
N THR A 125 14.59 3.15 -4.67
CA THR A 125 15.88 3.82 -4.36
C THR A 125 16.86 3.87 -5.53
N LYS A 126 16.52 3.25 -6.67
CA LYS A 126 17.38 3.19 -7.88
C LYS A 126 16.69 3.77 -9.11
N SER A 127 17.44 4.57 -9.88
CA SER A 127 16.95 5.22 -11.10
C SER A 127 17.63 4.71 -12.38
N PRO A 128 16.87 4.33 -13.43
CA PRO A 128 17.41 4.01 -14.74
C PRO A 128 18.13 5.19 -15.41
N SER A 129 17.68 6.42 -15.19
CA SER A 129 18.31 7.61 -15.80
C SER A 129 19.71 7.89 -15.25
N LEU A 130 20.00 7.39 -14.04
CA LEU A 130 21.33 7.46 -13.41
C LEU A 130 22.16 6.20 -13.68
N GLY A 131 21.65 5.23 -14.45
CA GLY A 131 22.35 3.98 -14.74
C GLY A 131 22.46 3.00 -13.56
N GLN A 132 21.68 3.20 -12.50
CA GLN A 132 21.72 2.37 -11.28
C GLN A 132 20.98 1.03 -11.43
N ILE A 133 20.03 0.97 -12.36
CA ILE A 133 19.23 -0.22 -12.68
C ILE A 133 18.82 -0.15 -14.15
N ARG A 134 18.67 -1.30 -14.81
CA ARG A 134 18.12 -1.33 -16.17
C ARG A 134 16.63 -1.07 -16.13
N PHE A 135 16.10 -0.33 -17.11
CA PHE A 135 14.66 -0.07 -17.21
C PHE A 135 13.83 -1.35 -17.17
N ALA A 136 14.22 -2.38 -17.95
CA ALA A 136 13.49 -3.65 -18.00
C ALA A 136 13.43 -4.33 -16.63
N GLU A 137 14.51 -4.26 -15.86
CA GLU A 137 14.58 -4.86 -14.53
C GLU A 137 13.69 -4.11 -13.53
N LEU A 138 13.71 -2.78 -13.55
CA LEU A 138 12.80 -1.98 -12.71
C LEU A 138 11.33 -2.22 -13.08
N ARG A 139 11.01 -2.29 -14.37
CA ARG A 139 9.65 -2.64 -14.85
C ARG A 139 9.22 -4.00 -14.32
N ASP A 140 10.09 -5.01 -14.41
CA ASP A 140 9.76 -6.38 -13.98
C ASP A 140 9.49 -6.42 -12.47
N HIS A 141 10.22 -5.63 -11.67
CA HIS A 141 9.94 -5.48 -10.25
C HIS A 141 8.57 -4.84 -9.97
N TYR A 142 8.20 -3.75 -10.67
CA TYR A 142 6.88 -3.14 -10.52
C TYR A 142 5.76 -4.11 -10.93
N GLN A 143 5.98 -4.91 -11.98
CA GLN A 143 4.97 -5.85 -12.46
C GLN A 143 4.57 -6.85 -11.36
N VAL A 144 5.54 -7.43 -10.64
CA VAL A 144 5.27 -8.40 -9.56
C VAL A 144 4.42 -7.79 -8.45
N ALA A 145 4.72 -6.56 -8.03
CA ALA A 145 3.94 -5.88 -7.01
C ALA A 145 2.55 -5.48 -7.52
N ALA A 146 2.45 -4.99 -8.76
CA ALA A 146 1.19 -4.63 -9.39
C ALA A 146 0.24 -5.82 -9.53
N GLU A 147 0.76 -7.01 -9.87
CA GLU A 147 -0.02 -8.26 -9.91
C GLU A 147 -0.60 -8.60 -8.53
N GLY A 148 0.20 -8.48 -7.46
CA GLY A 148 -0.28 -8.69 -6.09
C GLY A 148 -1.35 -7.67 -5.65
N LEU A 149 -1.17 -6.40 -5.99
CA LEU A 149 -2.17 -5.34 -5.73
C LEU A 149 -3.48 -5.60 -6.47
N LEU A 150 -3.42 -6.00 -7.75
CA LEU A 150 -4.62 -6.35 -8.54
C LEU A 150 -5.36 -7.55 -7.96
N GLU A 151 -4.64 -8.61 -7.58
CA GLU A 151 -5.25 -9.76 -6.92
C GLU A 151 -5.86 -9.37 -5.56
N GLY A 152 -5.27 -8.41 -4.86
CA GLY A 152 -5.77 -7.86 -3.61
C GLY A 152 -7.01 -6.96 -3.74
N GLY A 153 -7.39 -6.59 -4.97
CA GLY A 153 -8.62 -5.85 -5.25
C GLY A 153 -8.52 -4.34 -5.11
N VAL A 154 -7.35 -3.75 -5.42
CA VAL A 154 -7.24 -2.28 -5.53
C VAL A 154 -8.11 -1.75 -6.66
N ASP A 155 -8.68 -0.55 -6.46
CA ASP A 155 -9.55 0.10 -7.45
C ASP A 155 -8.73 0.86 -8.51
N LEU A 156 -7.52 1.28 -8.14
CA LEU A 156 -6.60 2.06 -8.98
C LEU A 156 -5.16 1.94 -8.48
N PHE A 157 -4.21 2.40 -9.30
CA PHE A 157 -2.82 2.58 -8.92
C PHE A 157 -2.49 4.06 -8.69
N ILE A 158 -1.60 4.32 -7.74
CA ILE A 158 -0.96 5.62 -7.52
C ILE A 158 0.56 5.43 -7.58
N LEU A 159 1.20 6.19 -8.47
CA LEU A 159 2.61 6.05 -8.88
C LEU A 159 3.39 7.33 -8.56
#